data_AF-A0A661ZCL5-F1
#
_entry.id   AF-A0A661ZCL5-F1
#
_cell.length_a   1.000
_cell.length_b   1.000
_cell.length_c   1.000
_cell.angle_alpha   90.00
_cell.angle_beta   90.00
_cell.angle_gamma   90.00
#
_symmetry.space_group_name_H-M   'P 1'
#
loop_
_entity.id
_entity.type
_entity.pdbx_description
1 polymer ?
#
loop_
_entity_poly.entity_id
_entity_poly.type
_entity_poly.pdbx_seq_one_letter_code
_entity_poly.pdbx_strand_id
1 'polypeptide(L)'
;MRTIRFIPWLHLLIPILLIPDGSAQDLKINEAQYSNRITINDADNDSPDWIEIINISSRSINLRGYQLTDDSTTSIGWKLPNHDLAPDSVILIFASGKNKYSTHE
;
A
#
# COMPACT_ATOMS: atom_id res chain seq x y z
N MET A 1 12.78 39.34 53.07
CA MET A 1 11.98 38.89 51.90
C MET A 1 12.64 37.64 51.34
N ARG A 2 11.95 36.49 51.38
CA ARG A 2 12.44 35.22 50.85
C ARG A 2 11.67 34.92 49.57
N THR A 3 12.35 34.83 48.44
CA THR A 3 11.73 34.52 47.16
C THR A 3 11.93 33.05 46.86
N ILE A 4 10.84 32.28 46.83
CA ILE A 4 10.80 30.92 46.30
C ILE A 4 10.76 31.04 44.78
N ARG A 5 11.67 30.37 44.07
CA ARG A 5 11.60 30.21 42.61
C ARG A 5 11.23 28.77 42.27
N PHE A 6 9.99 28.62 41.82
CA PHE A 6 9.47 27.46 41.11
C PHE A 6 9.72 27.70 39.62
N ILE A 7 10.46 26.83 38.94
CA ILE A 7 10.04 26.31 37.63
C ILE A 7 10.40 24.82 37.56
N PRO A 8 9.42 23.93 37.28
CA PRO A 8 9.56 22.49 37.34
C PRO A 8 10.04 21.98 35.98
N TRP A 9 11.32 21.64 35.87
CA TRP A 9 11.84 20.96 34.68
C TRP A 9 12.38 19.60 35.08
N LEU A 10 11.44 18.68 35.31
CA LEU A 10 11.71 17.25 35.22
C LEU A 10 12.00 16.98 33.74
N HIS A 11 13.27 16.79 33.38
CA HIS A 11 13.62 16.18 32.10
C HIS A 11 13.17 14.72 32.14
N LEU A 12 11.89 14.48 31.88
CA LEU A 12 11.45 13.18 31.42
C LEU A 12 12.00 13.07 29.99
N LEU A 13 13.17 12.45 29.87
CA LEU A 13 13.59 11.81 28.63
C LEU A 13 12.51 10.77 28.32
N ILE A 14 11.48 11.18 27.59
CA ILE A 14 10.63 10.25 26.87
C ILE A 14 11.59 9.63 25.86
N PRO A 15 11.96 8.34 25.96
CA PRO A 15 12.58 7.71 24.83
C PRO A 15 11.53 7.84 23.72
N ILE A 16 11.88 8.53 22.63
CA ILE A 16 11.14 8.37 21.39
C ILE A 16 11.19 6.88 21.13
N LEU A 17 10.10 6.21 21.48
CA LEU A 17 9.85 4.86 21.06
C LEU A 17 9.69 5.03 19.56
N LEU A 18 10.77 4.76 18.81
CA LEU A 18 10.63 4.31 17.43
C LEU A 18 9.79 3.05 17.59
N ILE A 19 8.47 3.20 17.45
CA ILE A 19 7.62 2.06 17.16
C ILE A 19 8.12 1.66 15.77
N PRO A 20 8.86 0.54 15.61
CA PRO A 20 9.05 0.03 14.26
C PRO A 20 7.62 -0.15 13.74
N ASP A 21 7.31 0.39 12.57
CA ASP A 21 6.06 0.13 11.86
C ASP A 21 6.05 -1.39 11.54
N GLY A 22 5.77 -2.19 12.56
CA GLY A 22 5.63 -3.64 12.53
C GLY A 22 4.22 -3.98 12.09
N SER A 23 3.73 -3.26 11.08
CA SER A 23 2.49 -3.61 10.41
C SER A 23 2.73 -4.91 9.66
N ALA A 24 1.86 -5.89 9.89
CA ALA A 24 1.73 -7.01 8.97
C ALA A 24 1.34 -6.44 7.58
N GLN A 25 2.20 -6.67 6.59
CA GLN A 25 2.11 -6.27 5.18
C GLN A 25 1.65 -4.82 4.89
N ASP A 26 2.61 -3.98 4.49
CA ASP A 26 2.39 -2.60 4.05
C ASP A 26 1.59 -2.47 2.73
N LEU A 27 1.58 -3.53 1.91
CA LEU A 27 0.73 -3.65 0.73
C LEU A 27 -0.43 -4.58 1.03
N LYS A 28 -1.65 -4.15 0.70
CA LYS A 28 -2.87 -4.94 0.90
C LYS A 28 -3.69 -5.02 -0.37
N ILE A 29 -4.34 -6.15 -0.61
CA ILE A 29 -5.46 -6.18 -1.56
C ILE A 29 -6.59 -5.36 -0.93
N ASN A 30 -6.98 -4.26 -1.56
CA ASN A 30 -8.03 -3.37 -1.08
C ASN A 30 -9.41 -3.79 -1.60
N GLU A 31 -9.49 -4.01 -2.91
CA GLU A 31 -10.70 -4.40 -3.61
C GLU A 31 -10.37 -5.40 -4.71
N ALA A 32 -11.34 -6.24 -5.07
CA ALA A 32 -11.28 -7.06 -6.26
C ALA A 32 -12.68 -7.19 -6.84
N GLN A 33 -12.78 -7.10 -8.16
CA GLN A 33 -14.04 -7.25 -8.86
C GLN A 33 -13.94 -8.31 -9.95
N TYR A 34 -14.79 -9.33 -9.82
CA TYR A 34 -14.97 -10.39 -10.81
C TYR A 34 -16.18 -10.11 -11.69
N SER A 35 -16.18 -10.64 -12.90
CA SER A 35 -17.24 -10.43 -13.90
C SER A 35 -17.61 -8.95 -14.09
N ASN A 36 -16.60 -8.10 -14.24
CA ASN A 36 -16.81 -6.69 -14.51
C ASN A 36 -17.63 -6.50 -15.81
N ARG A 37 -18.58 -5.57 -15.77
CA ARG A 37 -19.45 -5.24 -16.90
C ARG A 37 -19.53 -3.75 -17.17
N ILE A 38 -19.55 -2.93 -16.12
CA ILE A 38 -19.90 -1.51 -16.23
C ILE A 38 -19.11 -0.55 -15.31
N THR A 39 -18.26 -1.03 -14.40
CA THR A 39 -17.69 -0.15 -13.37
C THR A 39 -16.42 0.57 -13.82
N ILE A 40 -15.38 -0.20 -14.18
CA ILE A 40 -14.08 0.34 -14.59
C ILE A 40 -13.70 -0.28 -15.93
N ASN A 41 -13.40 0.57 -16.92
CA ASN A 41 -12.88 0.12 -18.20
C ASN A 41 -11.35 0.27 -18.24
N ASP A 42 -10.68 -0.61 -18.98
CA ASP A 42 -9.27 -0.43 -19.33
C ASP A 42 -9.12 0.65 -20.42
N ALA A 43 -7.86 0.95 -20.79
CA ALA A 43 -7.56 1.96 -21.81
C ALA A 43 -8.05 1.62 -23.23
N ASP A 44 -8.46 0.37 -23.50
CA ASP A 44 -9.09 -0.02 -24.78
C ASP A 44 -10.62 0.02 -24.70
N ASN A 45 -11.19 0.52 -23.59
CA ASN A 45 -12.61 0.54 -23.31
C ASN A 45 -13.24 -0.87 -23.12
N ASP A 46 -12.42 -1.86 -22.77
CA ASP A 46 -12.91 -3.17 -22.30
C ASP A 46 -13.21 -3.12 -20.80
N SER A 47 -14.07 -3.99 -20.29
CA SER A 47 -14.38 -4.13 -18.85
C SER A 47 -13.84 -5.43 -18.25
N PRO A 48 -12.50 -5.63 -18.19
CA PRO A 48 -11.92 -6.81 -17.58
C PRO A 48 -12.11 -6.80 -16.05
N ASP A 49 -12.00 -7.97 -15.46
CA ASP A 49 -11.85 -8.12 -14.01
C ASP A 49 -10.60 -7.38 -13.53
N TRP A 50 -10.60 -6.95 -12.28
CA TRP A 50 -9.49 -6.16 -11.73
C TRP A 50 -9.29 -6.39 -10.24
N ILE A 51 -8.07 -6.12 -9.80
CA ILE A 51 -7.62 -6.23 -8.42
C ILE A 51 -6.95 -4.92 -8.05
N GLU A 52 -7.32 -4.34 -6.93
CA GLU A 52 -6.72 -3.13 -6.39
C GLU A 52 -5.82 -3.47 -5.20
N ILE A 53 -4.62 -2.88 -5.19
CA ILE A 53 -3.64 -3.02 -4.12
C ILE A 53 -3.34 -1.63 -3.58
N ILE A 54 -3.45 -1.46 -2.27
CA ILE A 54 -3.15 -0.21 -1.55
C ILE A 54 -1.83 -0.30 -0.81
N ASN A 55 -1.05 0.78 -0.84
CA ASN A 55 0.07 0.99 0.08
C ASN A 55 -0.42 1.75 1.31
N ILE A 56 -0.57 1.05 2.43
CA ILE A 56 -1.02 1.64 3.70
C ILE A 56 0.14 2.15 4.58
N SER A 57 1.37 2.12 4.06
CA SER A 57 2.53 2.59 4.81
C SER A 57 2.74 4.09 4.65
N SER A 58 3.52 4.66 5.56
CA SER A 58 3.95 6.06 5.52
C SER A 58 5.07 6.34 4.50
N ARG A 59 5.49 5.34 3.70
CA ARG A 59 6.59 5.46 2.74
C ARG A 59 6.22 4.92 1.36
N SER A 60 6.95 5.35 0.33
CA SER A 60 6.80 4.75 -0.99
C SER A 60 7.36 3.34 -1.03
N ILE A 61 6.70 2.44 -1.77
CA ILE A 61 7.08 1.04 -1.95
C ILE A 61 7.30 0.75 -3.43
N ASN A 62 8.51 0.30 -3.77
CA ASN A 62 8.79 -0.20 -5.11
C ASN A 62 8.19 -1.60 -5.29
N LEU A 63 7.30 -1.77 -6.26
CA LEU A 63 6.58 -3.02 -6.52
C LEU A 63 7.40 -4.06 -7.29
N ARG A 64 8.65 -3.77 -7.67
CA ARG A 64 9.52 -4.73 -8.36
C ARG A 64 9.76 -5.96 -7.49
N GLY A 65 9.48 -7.13 -8.07
CA GLY A 65 9.71 -8.42 -7.41
C GLY A 65 8.51 -8.92 -6.61
N TYR A 66 7.49 -8.08 -6.39
CA TYR A 66 6.21 -8.54 -5.88
C TYR A 66 5.45 -9.34 -6.95
N GLN A 67 4.61 -10.26 -6.50
CA GLN A 67 3.79 -11.12 -7.36
C GLN A 67 2.38 -11.28 -6.78
N LEU A 68 1.38 -11.36 -7.66
CA LEU A 68 0.03 -11.81 -7.33
C LEU A 68 -0.10 -13.31 -7.61
N THR A 69 -0.57 -14.07 -6.63
CA THR A 69 -0.82 -15.52 -6.73
C THR A 69 -2.12 -15.85 -6.00
N ASP A 70 -2.85 -16.84 -6.50
CA ASP A 70 -4.01 -17.45 -5.85
C ASP A 70 -3.62 -18.64 -4.96
N ASP A 71 -2.36 -19.06 -5.01
CA ASP A 71 -1.81 -20.15 -4.22
C ASP A 71 -0.69 -19.64 -3.30
N SER A 72 -0.97 -19.67 -1.99
CA SER A 72 -0.04 -19.26 -0.93
C SER A 72 1.20 -20.17 -0.80
N THR A 73 1.21 -21.34 -1.44
CA THR A 73 2.29 -22.31 -1.37
C THR A 73 3.29 -22.19 -2.52
N THR A 74 2.99 -21.38 -3.53
CA THR A 74 3.86 -21.16 -4.69
C THR A 74 4.45 -19.76 -4.71
N SER A 75 5.69 -19.65 -5.18
CA SER A 75 6.33 -18.37 -5.51
C SER A 75 6.10 -17.94 -6.95
N ILE A 76 5.30 -18.71 -7.72
CA ILE A 76 4.97 -18.43 -9.11
C ILE A 76 3.68 -17.62 -9.12
N GLY A 77 3.75 -16.36 -9.55
CA GLY A 77 2.59 -15.50 -9.70
C GLY A 77 2.76 -14.49 -10.83
N TRP A 78 1.73 -13.68 -11.06
CA TRP A 78 1.82 -12.55 -11.98
C TRP A 78 2.68 -11.46 -11.36
N LYS A 79 3.76 -11.08 -12.02
CA LYS A 79 4.71 -10.08 -11.53
C LYS A 79 4.09 -8.69 -11.59
N LEU A 80 4.11 -7.97 -10.47
CA LEU A 80 3.73 -6.57 -10.45
C LEU A 80 4.72 -5.72 -11.27
N PRO A 81 4.28 -4.57 -11.82
CA PRO A 81 5.15 -3.68 -12.56
C PRO A 81 6.25 -3.10 -11.67
N ASN A 82 7.38 -2.74 -12.27
CA ASN A 82 8.40 -1.94 -11.58
C ASN A 82 7.90 -0.50 -11.44
N HIS A 83 7.20 -0.21 -10.34
CA HIS A 83 6.57 1.06 -10.06
C HIS A 83 6.72 1.40 -8.58
N ASP A 84 7.01 2.67 -8.28
CA ASP A 84 7.07 3.19 -6.91
C ASP A 84 5.67 3.69 -6.50
N LEU A 85 4.98 2.90 -5.68
CA LEU A 85 3.65 3.26 -5.18
C LEU A 85 3.80 4.19 -3.97
N ALA A 86 3.23 5.39 -4.04
CA ALA A 86 3.32 6.39 -2.96
C ALA A 86 2.50 5.95 -1.72
N PRO A 87 2.72 6.57 -0.54
CA PRO A 87 1.85 6.38 0.62
C PRO A 87 0.38 6.63 0.28
N ASP A 88 -0.51 5.83 0.86
CA ASP A 88 -1.98 5.88 0.71
C ASP A 88 -2.50 5.70 -0.74
N SER A 89 -1.61 5.56 -1.72
CA SER A 89 -1.97 5.34 -3.11
C SER A 89 -2.29 3.87 -3.40
N VAL A 90 -3.07 3.67 -4.46
CA VAL A 90 -3.45 2.35 -4.96
C VAL A 90 -2.96 2.11 -6.38
N ILE A 91 -2.74 0.84 -6.69
CA ILE A 91 -2.54 0.34 -8.04
C ILE A 91 -3.67 -0.63 -8.39
N LEU A 92 -4.35 -0.36 -9.49
CA LEU A 92 -5.39 -1.21 -10.06
C LEU A 92 -4.80 -2.04 -11.19
N ILE A 93 -4.82 -3.36 -11.03
CA ILE A 93 -4.32 -4.33 -12.00
C ILE A 93 -5.50 -4.91 -12.77
N PHE A 94 -5.48 -4.83 -14.10
CA PHE A 94 -6.49 -5.44 -14.95
C PHE A 94 -6.13 -6.90 -15.25
N ALA A 95 -7.02 -7.84 -14.90
CA ALA A 95 -6.93 -9.27 -15.21
C ALA A 95 -7.32 -9.56 -16.68
N SER A 96 -6.82 -8.74 -17.62
CA SER A 96 -7.13 -8.81 -19.05
C SER A 96 -6.15 -9.64 -19.87
N GLY A 97 -5.04 -10.07 -19.27
CA GLY A 97 -3.91 -10.69 -19.99
C GLY A 97 -3.05 -9.70 -20.79
N LYS A 98 -3.36 -8.39 -20.75
CA LYS A 98 -2.65 -7.34 -21.49
C LYS A 98 -1.54 -6.64 -20.70
N ASN A 99 -1.28 -7.07 -19.47
CA ASN A 99 -0.35 -6.42 -18.52
C ASN A 99 -0.64 -4.93 -18.31
N LYS A 100 -1.92 -4.57 -18.18
CA LYS A 100 -2.38 -3.20 -17.96
C LYS A 100 -2.68 -2.93 -16.50
N TYR A 101 -2.39 -1.71 -16.07
CA TYR A 101 -2.68 -1.21 -14.74
C TYR A 101 -2.87 0.31 -14.75
N SER A 102 -3.47 0.84 -13.70
CA SER A 102 -3.55 2.28 -13.41
C SER A 102 -3.20 2.55 -11.94
N THR A 103 -2.90 3.80 -11.61
CA THR A 103 -2.53 4.22 -10.25
C THR A 103 -3.29 5.49 -9.89
N HIS A 104 -3.74 5.59 -8.64
CA HIS A 104 -4.39 6.79 -8.11
C HIS A 104 -4.17 6.92 -6.59
N GLU A 105 -4.44 8.11 -6.06
CA GLU A 105 -4.42 8.42 -4.62
C GLU A 105 -5.70 7.96 -3.92
#